data_AF-A0A480AFS6-F1
#
_entry.id   AF-A0A480AFS6-F1
#
_cell.length_a   1.000
_cell.length_b   1.000
_cell.length_c   1.000
_cell.angle_alpha   90.00
_cell.angle_beta   90.00
_cell.angle_gamma   90.00
#
_symmetry.space_group_name_H-M   'P 1'
#
loop_
_entity.id
_entity.type
_entity.pdbx_description
1 polymer ?
#
loop_
_entity_poly.entity_id
_entity_poly.type
_entity_poly.pdbx_seq_one_letter_code
_entity_poly.pdbx_strand_id
1 'polypeptide(L)'
;MIKLNTEQMLYLFYAHAYSEEATVTKGNVKSYLPTQYKGECEKIYEFLRRLELIQQITKGRFSVTERGKEALLQNFSCTDYQFDSIKGPKVLNTLVKFMQQATQSPFLEDMTFDGFKDKFKTLYFEERKAKSLKGFAIVHKQEVSKKFIDKYSISQEKFEENFELLKSAGEITEGRDDDLIEWVE
;
A
#
# COMPACT_ATOMS: atom_id res chain seq x y z
N MET A 1 -19.76 -8.59 -1.16
CA MET A 1 -19.01 -7.56 -1.92
C MET A 1 -20.00 -6.57 -2.51
N ILE A 2 -19.89 -5.29 -2.23
CA ILE A 2 -20.73 -4.26 -2.86
C ILE A 2 -20.12 -3.97 -4.23
N LYS A 3 -20.83 -4.28 -5.31
CA LYS A 3 -20.37 -4.02 -6.67
C LYS A 3 -20.87 -2.66 -7.12
N LEU A 4 -19.96 -1.72 -7.30
CA LEU A 4 -20.24 -0.37 -7.78
C LEU A 4 -20.05 -0.32 -9.29
N ASN A 5 -20.90 0.43 -9.99
CA ASN A 5 -20.63 0.77 -11.38
C ASN A 5 -19.63 1.93 -11.48
N THR A 6 -19.17 2.20 -12.71
CA THR A 6 -18.23 3.28 -13.06
C THR A 6 -18.66 4.63 -12.48
N GLU A 7 -19.93 4.99 -12.60
CA GLU A 7 -20.44 6.28 -12.15
C GLU A 7 -20.44 6.41 -10.63
N GLN A 8 -20.84 5.36 -9.93
CA GLN A 8 -20.87 5.29 -8.46
C GLN A 8 -19.46 5.32 -7.89
N MET A 9 -18.51 4.60 -8.50
CA MET A 9 -17.10 4.65 -8.13
C MET A 9 -16.53 6.05 -8.30
N LEU A 10 -16.75 6.67 -9.48
CA LEU A 10 -16.32 8.03 -9.75
C LEU A 10 -16.85 9.02 -8.73
N TYR A 11 -18.15 8.92 -8.43
CA TYR A 11 -18.78 9.79 -7.44
C TYR A 11 -18.10 9.67 -6.08
N LEU A 12 -17.85 8.44 -5.60
CA LEU A 12 -17.15 8.22 -4.34
C LEU A 12 -15.70 8.73 -4.38
N PHE A 13 -14.97 8.55 -5.48
CA PHE A 13 -13.63 9.11 -5.65
C PHE A 13 -13.62 10.63 -5.56
N TYR A 14 -14.50 11.31 -6.29
CA TYR A 14 -14.63 12.77 -6.23
C TYR A 14 -15.07 13.23 -4.83
N ALA A 15 -16.01 12.55 -4.20
CA ALA A 15 -16.44 12.88 -2.85
C ALA A 15 -15.28 12.78 -1.84
N HIS A 16 -14.45 11.73 -1.95
CA HIS A 16 -13.30 11.54 -1.08
C HIS A 16 -12.18 12.56 -1.36
N ALA A 17 -11.80 12.74 -2.63
CA ALA A 17 -10.68 13.60 -3.02
C ALA A 17 -10.92 15.09 -2.77
N TYR A 18 -12.18 15.55 -2.86
CA TYR A 18 -12.57 16.95 -2.68
C TYR A 18 -13.29 17.20 -1.35
N SER A 19 -13.10 16.31 -0.36
CA SER A 19 -13.55 16.56 1.00
C SER A 19 -12.69 17.64 1.66
N GLU A 20 -13.31 18.78 1.96
CA GLU A 20 -12.73 19.85 2.77
C GLU A 20 -13.16 19.63 4.23
N GLU A 21 -12.20 19.63 5.16
CA GLU A 21 -12.48 19.38 6.58
C GLU A 21 -13.32 18.10 6.80
N ALA A 22 -12.94 17.03 6.10
CA ALA A 22 -13.62 15.72 6.12
C ALA A 22 -15.08 15.71 5.58
N THR A 23 -15.53 16.75 4.89
CA THR A 23 -16.89 16.79 4.31
C THR A 23 -16.92 17.42 2.92
N VAL A 24 -17.96 17.11 2.14
CA VAL A 24 -18.13 17.61 0.77
C VAL A 24 -19.60 17.92 0.48
N THR A 25 -19.87 18.79 -0.49
CA THR A 25 -21.23 19.09 -0.96
C THR A 25 -21.54 18.33 -2.24
N LYS A 26 -22.83 18.10 -2.52
CA LYS A 26 -23.28 17.53 -3.80
C LYS A 26 -22.87 18.41 -4.99
N GLY A 27 -22.86 19.73 -4.80
CA GLY A 27 -22.44 20.70 -5.80
C GLY A 27 -20.97 20.55 -6.18
N ASN A 28 -20.09 20.36 -5.19
CA ASN A 28 -18.66 20.13 -5.41
C ASN A 28 -18.45 18.84 -6.20
N VAL A 29 -19.07 17.72 -5.80
CA VAL A 29 -18.92 16.46 -6.54
C VAL A 29 -19.45 16.60 -7.97
N LYS A 30 -20.61 17.23 -8.15
CA LYS A 30 -21.23 17.44 -9.46
C LYS A 30 -20.39 18.31 -10.40
N SER A 31 -19.64 19.30 -9.90
CA SER A 31 -18.84 20.18 -10.75
C SER A 31 -17.71 19.42 -11.45
N TYR A 32 -17.09 18.46 -10.75
CA TYR A 32 -15.97 17.66 -11.22
C TYR A 32 -16.35 16.38 -11.98
N LEU A 33 -17.59 15.88 -11.82
CA LEU A 33 -18.05 14.73 -12.59
C LEU A 33 -18.06 15.02 -14.11
N PRO A 34 -17.73 14.03 -14.96
CA PRO A 34 -17.92 14.12 -16.40
C PRO A 34 -19.36 14.54 -16.77
N THR A 35 -19.52 15.35 -17.81
CA THR A 35 -20.82 15.94 -18.22
C THR A 35 -21.93 14.90 -18.36
N GLN A 36 -21.60 13.74 -18.93
CA GLN A 36 -22.52 12.60 -19.12
C GLN A 36 -23.10 12.04 -17.80
N TYR A 37 -22.43 12.25 -16.67
CA TYR A 37 -22.85 11.74 -15.36
C TYR A 37 -23.48 12.80 -14.45
N LYS A 38 -23.42 14.09 -14.84
CA LYS A 38 -23.97 15.19 -14.02
C LYS A 38 -25.49 15.09 -13.83
N GLY A 39 -26.22 14.50 -14.76
CA GLY A 39 -27.67 14.29 -14.68
C GLY A 39 -28.08 13.22 -13.65
N GLU A 40 -27.22 12.23 -13.42
CA GLU A 40 -27.50 11.09 -12.54
C GLU A 40 -26.99 11.31 -11.10
N CYS A 41 -26.32 12.44 -10.84
CA CYS A 41 -25.68 12.80 -9.58
C CYS A 41 -26.55 12.55 -8.34
N GLU A 42 -27.82 12.94 -8.39
CA GLU A 42 -28.72 12.80 -7.24
C GLU A 42 -29.12 11.33 -7.01
N LYS A 43 -29.37 10.57 -8.08
CA LYS A 43 -29.68 9.14 -7.98
C LYS A 43 -28.48 8.37 -7.43
N ILE A 44 -27.27 8.71 -7.88
CA ILE A 44 -26.03 8.10 -7.38
C ILE A 44 -25.85 8.42 -5.89
N TYR A 45 -26.05 9.68 -5.49
CA TYR A 45 -25.98 10.07 -4.08
C TYR A 45 -26.93 9.23 -3.21
N GLU A 46 -28.22 9.16 -3.57
CA GLU A 46 -29.19 8.42 -2.77
C GLU A 46 -28.89 6.91 -2.74
N PHE A 47 -28.41 6.36 -3.86
CA PHE A 47 -27.95 4.97 -3.91
C PHE A 47 -26.80 4.69 -2.93
N LEU A 48 -25.75 5.53 -2.97
CA LEU A 48 -24.58 5.39 -2.10
C LEU A 48 -24.92 5.59 -0.63
N ARG A 49 -25.82 6.53 -0.34
CA ARG A 49 -26.34 6.78 1.01
C ARG A 49 -27.12 5.59 1.55
N ARG A 50 -27.98 4.97 0.73
CA ARG A 50 -28.74 3.78 1.12
C ARG A 50 -27.84 2.58 1.43
N LEU A 51 -26.68 2.49 0.79
CA LEU A 51 -25.67 1.47 1.06
C LEU A 51 -24.72 1.86 2.21
N GLU A 52 -24.97 2.99 2.87
CA GLU A 52 -24.15 3.51 3.97
C GLU A 52 -22.68 3.78 3.57
N LEU A 53 -22.43 4.01 2.28
CA LEU A 53 -21.09 4.34 1.75
C LEU A 53 -20.78 5.83 1.91
N ILE A 54 -21.82 6.64 2.04
CA ILE A 54 -21.75 8.05 2.41
C ILE A 54 -22.75 8.31 3.54
N GLN A 55 -22.41 9.26 4.39
CA GLN A 55 -23.25 9.70 5.48
C GLN A 55 -23.44 11.20 5.44
N GLN A 56 -24.67 11.65 5.70
CA GLN A 56 -24.97 13.07 5.81
C GLN A 56 -24.44 13.58 7.16
N ILE A 57 -23.66 14.65 7.13
CA ILE A 57 -23.10 15.27 8.35
C ILE A 57 -23.94 16.48 8.75
N THR A 58 -24.24 17.36 7.79
CA THR A 58 -25.12 18.51 7.98
C THR A 58 -26.02 18.71 6.76
N LYS A 59 -26.91 19.71 6.81
CA LYS A 59 -27.73 20.05 5.65
C LYS A 59 -26.84 20.41 4.45
N GLY A 60 -26.86 19.58 3.41
CA GLY A 60 -26.09 19.80 2.18
C GLY A 60 -24.62 19.36 2.22
N ARG A 61 -24.11 18.85 3.35
CA ARG A 61 -22.75 18.29 3.46
C ARG A 61 -22.79 16.82 3.89
N PHE A 62 -21.90 16.04 3.31
CA PHE A 62 -21.78 14.61 3.59
C PHE A 62 -20.31 14.19 3.60
N SER A 63 -20.02 13.00 4.11
CA SER A 63 -18.69 12.39 4.06
C SER A 63 -18.76 10.95 3.57
N VAL A 64 -17.64 10.45 3.03
CA VAL A 64 -17.47 9.03 2.70
C VAL A 64 -17.18 8.26 3.99
N THR A 65 -17.93 7.20 4.25
CA THR A 65 -17.75 6.36 5.44
C THR A 65 -16.53 5.44 5.27
N GLU A 66 -16.05 4.81 6.35
CA GLU A 66 -15.01 3.76 6.24
C GLU A 66 -15.47 2.61 5.33
N ARG A 67 -16.73 2.19 5.47
CA ARG A 67 -17.36 1.23 4.56
C ARG A 67 -17.34 1.69 3.10
N GLY A 68 -17.53 2.98 2.85
CA GLY A 68 -17.38 3.60 1.53
C GLY A 68 -15.97 3.52 0.99
N LYS A 69 -14.96 3.75 1.83
CA LYS A 69 -13.53 3.63 1.47
C LYS A 69 -13.14 2.19 1.19
N GLU A 70 -13.58 1.24 2.00
CA GLU A 70 -13.38 -0.20 1.77
C GLU A 70 -14.04 -0.65 0.47
N ALA A 71 -15.28 -0.23 0.22
CA ALA A 71 -15.98 -0.53 -1.03
C ALA A 71 -15.24 0.07 -2.24
N LEU A 72 -14.74 1.30 -2.12
CA LEU A 72 -13.89 1.92 -3.14
C LEU A 72 -12.63 1.08 -3.41
N LEU A 73 -11.91 0.69 -2.36
CA LEU A 73 -10.68 -0.09 -2.48
C LEU A 73 -10.93 -1.44 -3.16
N GLN A 74 -11.96 -2.16 -2.73
CA GLN A 74 -12.34 -3.46 -3.30
C GLN A 74 -12.79 -3.36 -4.76
N ASN A 75 -13.59 -2.34 -5.10
CA ASN A 75 -13.99 -2.16 -6.50
C ASN A 75 -12.79 -1.71 -7.33
N PHE A 76 -11.91 -0.85 -6.82
CA PHE A 76 -10.71 -0.42 -7.52
C PHE A 76 -9.71 -1.56 -7.79
N SER A 77 -9.58 -2.50 -6.85
CA SER A 77 -8.70 -3.67 -7.02
C SER A 77 -9.21 -4.69 -8.05
N CYS A 78 -10.51 -4.67 -8.37
CA CYS A 78 -11.16 -5.70 -9.19
C CYS A 78 -11.88 -5.13 -10.42
N THR A 79 -11.75 -3.83 -10.70
CA THR A 79 -12.44 -3.19 -11.81
C THR A 79 -11.52 -3.08 -13.03
N ASP A 80 -12.07 -3.36 -14.21
CA ASP A 80 -11.46 -3.07 -15.51
C ASP A 80 -11.68 -1.61 -15.91
N TYR A 81 -11.81 -0.72 -14.92
CA TYR A 81 -12.19 0.67 -15.12
C TYR A 81 -11.20 1.37 -16.05
N GLN A 82 -11.70 1.87 -17.18
CA GLN A 82 -10.96 2.72 -18.09
C GLN A 82 -11.74 4.03 -18.28
N PHE A 83 -11.08 5.14 -17.99
CA PHE A 83 -11.59 6.47 -18.28
C PHE A 83 -11.50 6.75 -19.80
N ASP A 84 -12.47 6.28 -20.58
CA ASP A 84 -12.37 6.24 -22.04
C ASP A 84 -12.81 7.54 -22.73
N SER A 85 -13.56 8.38 -22.02
CA SER A 85 -14.34 9.46 -22.63
C SER A 85 -13.57 10.79 -22.82
N ILE A 86 -12.34 10.96 -22.30
CA ILE A 86 -11.60 12.22 -22.38
C ILE A 86 -10.08 11.96 -22.53
N LYS A 87 -9.33 12.83 -23.23
CA LYS A 87 -7.88 12.68 -23.49
C LYS A 87 -6.98 12.66 -22.23
N GLY A 88 -7.31 13.43 -21.19
CA GLY A 88 -6.54 13.49 -19.93
C GLY A 88 -6.52 12.17 -19.13
N PRO A 89 -7.67 11.49 -18.99
CA PRO A 89 -7.73 10.23 -18.28
C PRO A 89 -6.96 9.02 -18.84
N LYS A 90 -6.42 9.09 -20.06
CA LYS A 90 -5.50 8.04 -20.58
C LYS A 90 -4.26 7.86 -19.71
N VAL A 91 -3.75 8.95 -19.14
CA VAL A 91 -2.62 8.91 -18.20
C VAL A 91 -3.04 8.26 -16.88
N LEU A 92 -4.24 8.56 -16.40
CA LEU A 92 -4.79 7.92 -15.20
C LEU A 92 -4.99 6.41 -15.40
N ASN A 93 -5.56 5.99 -16.53
CA ASN A 93 -5.68 4.56 -16.88
C ASN A 93 -4.32 3.87 -16.89
N THR A 94 -3.32 4.52 -17.47
CA THR A 94 -1.95 4.01 -17.53
C THR A 94 -1.35 3.90 -16.13
N LEU A 95 -1.53 4.92 -15.29
CA LEU A 95 -1.08 4.92 -13.90
C LEU A 95 -1.75 3.80 -13.09
N VAL A 96 -3.07 3.63 -13.19
CA VAL A 96 -3.81 2.55 -12.52
C VAL A 96 -3.28 1.19 -12.94
N LYS A 97 -3.08 0.97 -14.24
CA LYS A 97 -2.51 -0.27 -14.77
C LYS A 97 -1.11 -0.54 -14.20
N PHE A 98 -0.22 0.45 -14.19
CA PHE A 98 1.12 0.28 -13.63
C PHE A 98 1.11 0.13 -12.10
N MET A 99 0.17 0.75 -11.37
CA MET A 99 0.01 0.54 -9.92
C MET A 99 -0.46 -0.89 -9.63
N GLN A 100 -1.46 -1.40 -10.36
CA GLN A 100 -1.91 -2.79 -10.25
C GLN A 100 -0.80 -3.77 -10.62
N GLN A 101 -0.05 -3.49 -11.69
CA GLN A 101 1.11 -4.28 -12.07
C GLN A 101 2.22 -4.19 -11.02
N ALA A 102 2.50 -3.05 -10.41
CA ALA A 102 3.50 -2.92 -9.36
C ALA A 102 3.14 -3.74 -8.12
N THR A 103 1.85 -3.80 -7.75
CA THR A 103 1.37 -4.68 -6.68
C THR A 103 1.40 -6.17 -7.01
N GLN A 104 1.44 -6.53 -8.30
CA GLN A 104 1.56 -7.90 -8.80
C GLN A 104 2.97 -8.23 -9.31
N SER A 105 3.87 -7.24 -9.30
CA SER A 105 5.21 -7.35 -9.87
C SER A 105 6.07 -8.12 -8.88
N PRO A 106 6.92 -9.03 -9.33
CA PRO A 106 7.82 -9.84 -8.49
C PRO A 106 8.93 -9.02 -7.79
N PHE A 107 8.80 -7.69 -7.68
CA PHE A 107 9.69 -6.87 -6.84
C PHE A 107 9.50 -7.15 -5.35
N LEU A 108 8.33 -7.68 -4.96
CA LEU A 108 8.17 -8.42 -3.72
C LEU A 108 8.50 -9.88 -4.06
N GLU A 109 9.80 -10.20 -4.14
CA GLU A 109 10.22 -11.61 -4.15
C GLU A 109 9.62 -12.24 -2.89
N ASP A 110 8.78 -13.26 -3.07
CA ASP A 110 8.42 -14.20 -2.02
C ASP A 110 9.69 -15.01 -1.73
N MET A 111 10.64 -14.36 -1.07
CA MET A 111 11.95 -14.91 -0.76
C MET A 111 11.73 -16.03 0.24
N THR A 112 12.00 -17.26 -0.20
CA THR A 112 11.95 -18.44 0.68
C THR A 112 12.90 -18.23 1.85
N PHE A 113 12.63 -18.88 2.99
CA PHE A 113 13.50 -18.80 4.16
C PHE A 113 14.95 -19.18 3.84
N ASP A 114 15.16 -20.22 3.03
CA ASP A 114 16.51 -20.62 2.57
C ASP A 114 17.18 -19.51 1.75
N GLY A 115 16.43 -18.88 0.84
CA GLY A 115 16.93 -17.74 0.05
C GLY A 115 17.24 -16.53 0.93
N PHE A 116 16.44 -16.27 1.96
CA PHE A 116 16.70 -15.23 2.95
C PHE A 116 17.97 -15.53 3.73
N LYS A 117 18.12 -16.75 4.24
CA LYS A 117 19.29 -17.19 5.00
C LYS A 117 20.59 -17.00 4.21
N ASP A 118 20.64 -17.49 2.97
CA ASP A 118 21.85 -17.39 2.15
C ASP A 118 22.23 -15.93 1.82
N LYS A 119 21.23 -15.13 1.43
CA LYS A 119 21.42 -13.70 1.12
C LYS A 119 21.81 -12.91 2.38
N PHE A 120 21.21 -13.23 3.53
CA PHE A 120 21.46 -12.53 4.80
C PHE A 120 22.85 -12.89 5.33
N LYS A 121 23.22 -14.17 5.29
CA LYS A 121 24.57 -14.65 5.65
C LYS A 121 25.64 -13.95 4.83
N THR A 122 25.45 -13.86 3.52
CA THR A 122 26.37 -13.17 2.61
C THR A 122 26.53 -11.69 3.01
N LEU A 123 25.42 -10.99 3.22
CA LEU A 123 25.43 -9.58 3.60
C LEU A 123 26.08 -9.36 4.99
N TYR A 124 25.81 -10.26 5.95
CA TYR A 124 26.40 -10.22 7.28
C TYR A 124 27.93 -10.32 7.24
N PHE A 125 28.48 -11.29 6.49
CA PHE A 125 29.93 -11.46 6.38
C PHE A 125 30.61 -10.34 5.59
N GLU A 126 29.94 -9.80 4.57
CA GLU A 126 30.40 -8.59 3.87
C GLU A 126 30.52 -7.42 4.85
N GLU A 127 29.51 -7.20 5.67
CA GLU A 127 29.49 -6.13 6.67
C GLU A 127 30.53 -6.35 7.77
N ARG A 128 30.63 -7.56 8.32
CA ARG A 128 31.65 -7.95 9.32
C ARG A 128 33.07 -7.73 8.80
N LYS A 129 33.34 -8.09 7.55
CA LYS A 129 34.64 -7.85 6.90
C LYS A 129 34.90 -6.37 6.71
N ALA A 130 33.92 -5.60 6.25
CA ALA A 130 34.05 -4.16 6.05
C ALA A 130 34.30 -3.41 7.36
N LYS A 131 33.67 -3.82 8.46
CA LYS A 131 33.89 -3.23 9.78
C LYS A 131 35.18 -3.71 10.44
N SER A 132 35.58 -4.97 10.26
CA SER A 132 36.87 -5.50 10.72
C SER A 132 38.05 -4.72 10.15
N LEU A 133 37.99 -4.32 8.87
CA LEU A 133 38.99 -3.44 8.25
C LEU A 133 39.07 -2.06 8.90
N LYS A 134 38.01 -1.63 9.61
CA LYS A 134 37.93 -0.36 10.36
C LYS A 134 38.22 -0.55 11.86
N GLY A 135 38.58 -1.76 12.30
CA GLY A 135 38.92 -2.06 13.69
C GLY A 135 37.73 -2.43 14.59
N PHE A 136 36.51 -2.56 14.05
CA PHE A 136 35.31 -2.93 14.81
C PHE A 136 34.69 -4.20 14.23
N ALA A 137 34.63 -5.31 14.95
CA ALA A 137 34.05 -6.56 14.42
C ALA A 137 32.53 -6.70 14.66
N ILE A 138 31.88 -5.62 15.11
CA ILE A 138 30.52 -5.64 15.67
C ILE A 138 29.49 -5.24 14.60
N VAL A 139 28.46 -6.06 14.41
CA VAL A 139 27.40 -5.85 13.41
C VAL A 139 26.08 -5.55 14.12
N HIS A 140 25.40 -4.48 13.70
CA HIS A 140 24.14 -4.04 14.27
C HIS A 140 22.95 -4.52 13.43
N LYS A 141 21.89 -5.01 14.06
CA LYS A 141 20.65 -5.47 13.41
C LYS A 141 20.05 -4.37 12.57
N GLN A 142 19.93 -3.15 13.12
CA GLN A 142 19.33 -2.01 12.40
C GLN A 142 20.06 -1.64 11.10
N GLU A 143 21.40 -1.74 11.09
CA GLU A 143 22.19 -1.40 9.91
C GLU A 143 22.07 -2.48 8.82
N VAL A 144 22.12 -3.75 9.23
CA VAL A 144 22.00 -4.88 8.30
C VAL A 144 20.57 -5.00 7.79
N SER A 145 19.56 -4.81 8.63
CA SER A 145 18.15 -4.85 8.23
C SER A 145 17.84 -3.80 7.19
N LYS A 146 18.27 -2.55 7.42
CA LYS A 146 18.11 -1.46 6.46
C LYS A 146 18.78 -1.77 5.13
N LYS A 147 20.05 -2.21 5.15
CA LYS A 147 20.77 -2.60 3.92
C LYS A 147 20.12 -3.77 3.20
N PHE A 148 19.58 -4.74 3.94
CA PHE A 148 18.93 -5.91 3.37
C PHE A 148 17.60 -5.53 2.71
N ILE A 149 16.78 -4.73 3.38
CA ILE A 149 15.51 -4.21 2.88
C ILE A 149 15.73 -3.36 1.63
N ASP A 150 16.70 -2.44 1.67
CA ASP A 150 17.01 -1.57 0.52
C ASP A 150 17.55 -2.39 -0.67
N LYS A 151 18.36 -3.42 -0.42
CA LYS A 151 19.00 -4.24 -1.47
C LYS A 151 18.06 -5.27 -2.10
N TYR A 152 17.15 -5.85 -1.32
CA TYR A 152 16.31 -6.97 -1.75
C TYR A 152 14.81 -6.64 -1.78
N SER A 153 14.42 -5.40 -1.46
CA SER A 153 13.03 -4.91 -1.53
C SER A 153 12.01 -5.77 -0.76
N ILE A 154 12.46 -6.42 0.32
CA ILE A 154 11.59 -7.19 1.22
C ILE A 154 10.85 -6.24 2.19
N SER A 155 9.63 -6.58 2.59
CA SER A 155 8.91 -5.81 3.61
C SER A 155 9.58 -5.95 4.99
N GLN A 156 9.44 -4.92 5.83
CA GLN A 156 9.95 -4.95 7.21
C GLN A 156 9.37 -6.13 8.02
N GLU A 157 8.07 -6.40 7.86
CA GLU A 157 7.38 -7.50 8.54
C GLU A 157 7.96 -8.86 8.11
N LYS A 158 8.20 -9.06 6.81
CA LYS A 158 8.75 -10.31 6.29
C LYS A 158 10.22 -10.49 6.65
N PHE A 159 10.97 -9.40 6.73
CA PHE A 159 12.32 -9.42 7.27
C PHE A 159 12.31 -9.88 8.74
N GLU A 160 11.45 -9.31 9.58
CA GLU A 160 11.39 -9.64 11.01
C GLU A 160 10.95 -11.09 11.23
N GLU A 161 9.94 -11.57 10.48
CA GLU A 161 9.49 -12.96 10.51
C GLU A 161 10.65 -13.94 10.20
N ASN A 162 11.39 -13.69 9.11
CA ASN A 162 12.53 -14.52 8.74
C ASN A 162 13.72 -14.37 9.70
N PHE A 163 13.92 -13.20 10.30
CA PHE A 163 14.98 -12.97 11.28
C PHE A 163 14.72 -13.74 12.58
N GLU A 164 13.48 -13.75 13.08
CA GLU A 164 13.08 -14.58 14.21
C GLU A 164 13.19 -16.09 13.90
N LEU A 165 12.96 -16.49 12.65
CA LEU A 165 13.24 -17.85 12.19
C LEU A 165 14.74 -18.17 12.24
N LEU A 166 15.65 -17.24 11.87
CA LEU A 166 17.09 -17.46 12.03
C LEU A 166 17.49 -17.61 13.50
N LYS A 167 16.90 -16.83 14.41
CA LYS A 167 17.15 -16.94 15.86
C LYS A 167 16.69 -18.28 16.41
N SER A 168 15.47 -18.67 16.09
CA SER A 168 14.89 -19.95 16.54
C SER A 168 15.59 -21.17 15.94
N ALA A 169 16.15 -21.04 14.73
CA ALA A 169 17.02 -22.04 14.12
C ALA A 169 18.43 -22.09 14.74
N GLY A 170 18.79 -21.13 15.61
CA GLY A 170 20.10 -21.05 16.24
C GLY A 170 21.23 -20.58 15.31
N GLU A 171 20.90 -19.97 14.17
CA GLU A 171 21.86 -19.49 13.18
C GLU A 171 22.45 -18.12 13.55
N ILE A 172 21.72 -17.35 14.38
CA ILE A 172 22.16 -16.05 14.88
C ILE A 172 21.88 -15.92 16.39
N THR A 173 22.74 -15.19 17.08
CA THR A 173 22.58 -14.81 18.49
C THR A 173 22.58 -13.29 18.64
N GLU A 174 21.78 -12.80 19.59
CA GLU A 174 21.80 -11.39 19.98
C GLU A 174 22.80 -11.17 21.11
N GLY A 175 23.57 -10.10 21.00
CA GLY A 175 24.45 -9.61 22.06
C GLY A 175 23.67 -8.89 23.16
N ARG A 176 24.39 -8.40 24.18
CA ARG A 176 23.81 -7.83 25.42
C ARG A 176 22.88 -6.61 25.24
N ASP A 177 22.87 -5.98 24.08
CA ASP A 177 22.13 -4.73 23.82
C ASP A 177 20.96 -4.91 22.82
N ASP A 178 20.51 -6.14 22.54
CA ASP A 178 19.41 -6.52 21.60
C ASP A 178 19.55 -6.01 20.14
N ASP A 179 20.55 -5.18 19.85
CA ASP A 179 20.86 -4.62 18.54
C ASP A 179 22.14 -5.25 17.96
N LEU A 180 22.92 -5.98 18.75
CA LEU A 180 24.14 -6.65 18.30
C LEU A 180 23.80 -8.05 17.79
N ILE A 181 24.28 -8.39 16.59
CA ILE A 181 24.04 -9.71 16.00
C ILE A 181 25.35 -10.44 15.72
N GLU A 182 25.39 -11.70 16.12
CA GLU A 182 26.48 -12.62 15.81
C GLU A 182 25.95 -13.85 15.06
N TRP A 183 26.62 -14.21 13.97
CA TRP A 183 26.33 -15.44 13.25
C TRP A 183 26.98 -16.62 13.98
N VAL A 184 26.21 -17.66 14.28
CA VAL A 184 26.70 -18.88 14.93
C VAL A 184 27.34 -19.76 13.86
N GLU A 185 28.65 -20.04 14.01
CA GLU A 185 29.39 -20.96 13.13
C GLU A 185 29.25 -22.43 13.56
#